data_AF-A0A2S6R7U3-F1
#
_entry.id   AF-A0A2S6R7U3-F1
#
_cell.length_a   1.000
_cell.length_b   1.000
_cell.length_c   1.000
_cell.angle_alpha   90.00
_cell.angle_beta   90.00
_cell.angle_gamma   90.00
#
_symmetry.space_group_name_H-M   'P 1'
#
loop_
_entity.id
_entity.type
_entity.pdbx_description
1 polymer ?
#
loop_
_entity_poly.entity_id
_entity_poly.type
_entity_poly.pdbx_seq_one_letter_code
_entity_poly.pdbx_strand_id
1 'polypeptide(L)'
;MTDAYNERDGLAAEYVLGTLEAVARREAEVLAARNPAFAELVAEWERRLAPLAEDIQPVAPPAGLLARIENILDILGPVRGAAPMARPLRRERRVRTAWRFSALSAGAIAAA
;
A
#
# COMPACT_ATOMS: atom_id res chain seq x y z
N MET A 1 15.23 -29.20 -5.88
CA MET A 1 15.28 -27.77 -5.50
C MET A 1 14.12 -26.98 -6.09
N THR A 2 13.67 -27.25 -7.32
CA THR A 2 12.57 -26.56 -8.00
C THR A 2 11.19 -26.73 -7.35
N ASP A 3 10.92 -27.89 -6.76
CA ASP A 3 9.59 -28.22 -6.20
C ASP A 3 9.19 -27.32 -5.03
N ALA A 4 10.07 -27.21 -4.02
CA ALA A 4 9.88 -26.33 -2.87
C ALA A 4 9.98 -24.83 -3.20
N TYR A 5 10.48 -24.48 -4.39
CA TYR A 5 10.41 -23.09 -4.90
C TYR A 5 9.03 -22.83 -5.49
N ASN A 6 8.49 -23.78 -6.26
CA ASN A 6 7.16 -23.68 -6.87
C ASN A 6 6.06 -23.62 -5.80
N GLU A 7 6.16 -24.42 -4.74
CA GLU A 7 5.21 -24.37 -3.61
C GLU A 7 5.22 -23.00 -2.90
N ARG A 8 6.42 -22.43 -2.67
CA ARG A 8 6.56 -21.10 -2.07
C ARG A 8 6.10 -19.98 -2.98
N ASP A 9 6.31 -20.11 -4.29
CA ASP A 9 5.82 -19.16 -5.28
C ASP A 9 4.29 -19.16 -5.32
N GLY A 10 3.66 -20.34 -5.35
CA GLY A 10 2.21 -20.49 -5.27
C GLY A 10 1.63 -19.92 -3.97
N LEU A 11 2.24 -20.23 -2.82
CA LEU A 11 1.82 -19.68 -1.53
C LEU A 11 1.93 -18.14 -1.51
N ALA A 12 2.98 -17.56 -2.09
CA ALA A 12 3.13 -16.11 -2.19
C ALA A 12 2.04 -15.49 -3.07
N ALA A 13 1.68 -16.14 -4.18
CA ALA A 13 0.59 -15.70 -5.06
C ALA A 13 -0.76 -15.67 -4.33
N GLU A 14 -1.12 -16.75 -3.65
CA GLU A 14 -2.36 -16.87 -2.88
C GLU A 14 -2.41 -15.89 -1.72
N TYR A 15 -1.27 -15.67 -1.07
CA TYR A 15 -1.15 -14.67 -0.01
C TYR A 15 -1.44 -13.26 -0.53
N VAL A 16 -0.84 -12.86 -1.66
CA VAL A 16 -1.04 -11.53 -2.26
C VAL A 16 -2.45 -11.36 -2.80
N LEU A 17 -3.03 -12.39 -3.42
CA LEU A 17 -4.43 -12.38 -3.89
C LEU A 17 -5.45 -12.39 -2.73
N GLY A 18 -5.02 -12.73 -1.52
CA GLY A 18 -5.88 -12.79 -0.34
C GLY A 18 -6.84 -13.98 -0.35
N THR A 19 -6.51 -15.06 -1.07
CA THR A 19 -7.36 -16.26 -1.19
C THR A 19 -7.09 -17.29 -0.09
N LEU A 20 -6.08 -17.07 0.74
CA LEU A 20 -5.76 -17.95 1.88
C LEU A 20 -6.80 -17.85 2.99
N GLU A 21 -7.14 -19.01 3.55
CA GLU A 21 -7.87 -19.14 4.82
C GLU A 21 -7.13 -18.42 5.97
N ALA A 22 -7.87 -18.00 6.99
CA ALA A 22 -7.36 -17.13 8.05
C ALA A 22 -6.11 -17.66 8.78
N VAL A 23 -6.02 -18.99 8.99
CA VAL A 23 -4.86 -19.62 9.62
C VAL A 23 -3.64 -19.60 8.69
N ALA A 24 -3.80 -20.08 7.45
CA ALA A 24 -2.73 -20.11 6.46
C ALA A 24 -2.20 -18.70 6.14
N ARG A 25 -3.09 -17.71 6.10
CA ARG A 25 -2.70 -16.31 5.93
C ARG A 25 -1.79 -15.81 7.06
N ARG A 26 -2.11 -16.13 8.33
CA ARG A 26 -1.26 -15.76 9.48
C ARG A 26 0.09 -16.45 9.43
N GLU A 27 0.12 -17.71 8.99
CA GLU A 27 1.38 -18.45 8.81
C GLU A 27 2.24 -17.81 7.71
N ALA A 28 1.64 -17.43 6.59
CA ALA A 28 2.32 -16.70 5.51
C ALA A 28 2.82 -15.32 5.98
N GLU A 29 2.07 -14.59 6.81
CA GLU A 29 2.49 -13.32 7.43
C GLU A 29 3.74 -13.51 8.31
N VAL A 30 3.73 -14.51 9.18
CA VAL A 30 4.88 -14.85 10.03
C VAL A 30 6.07 -15.29 9.18
N LEU A 31 5.84 -16.06 8.12
CA LEU A 31 6.88 -16.49 7.20
C LEU A 31 7.51 -15.31 6.45
N ALA A 32 6.71 -14.39 5.91
CA ALA A 32 7.19 -13.19 5.24
C ALA A 32 8.01 -12.29 6.18
N ALA A 33 7.64 -12.21 7.46
CA ALA A 33 8.40 -11.45 8.45
C ALA A 33 9.77 -12.07 8.78
N ARG A 34 9.92 -13.40 8.65
CA ARG A 34 11.12 -14.14 9.07
C ARG A 34 12.02 -14.59 7.92
N ASN A 35 11.49 -14.71 6.71
CA ASN A 35 12.19 -15.26 5.55
C ASN A 35 12.27 -14.22 4.43
N PRO A 36 13.44 -13.59 4.23
CA PRO A 36 13.65 -12.61 3.16
C PRO A 36 13.37 -13.14 1.76
N ALA A 37 13.66 -14.42 1.47
CA ALA A 37 13.41 -14.99 0.15
C ALA A 37 11.90 -15.10 -0.15
N PHE A 38 11.10 -15.48 0.85
CA PHE A 38 9.64 -15.48 0.70
C PHE A 38 9.08 -14.04 0.60
N ALA A 39 9.64 -13.09 1.36
CA ALA A 39 9.25 -11.69 1.24
C ALA A 39 9.52 -11.08 -0.15
N GLU A 40 10.58 -11.52 -0.83
CA GLU A 40 10.86 -11.13 -2.22
C GLU A 40 9.86 -11.75 -3.21
N LEU A 41 9.46 -13.01 -3.03
CA LEU A 41 8.38 -13.62 -3.84
C LEU A 41 7.06 -12.84 -3.70
N VAL A 42 6.70 -12.49 -2.46
CA VAL A 42 5.54 -11.62 -2.19
C VAL A 42 5.68 -10.27 -2.88
N ALA A 43 6.88 -9.65 -2.83
CA ALA A 43 7.16 -8.38 -3.54
C ALA A 43 6.97 -8.49 -5.05
N GLU A 44 7.40 -9.61 -5.62
CA GLU A 44 7.30 -9.86 -7.03
C GLU A 44 5.84 -10.02 -7.47
N TRP A 45 5.05 -10.80 -6.73
CA TRP A 45 3.62 -10.94 -6.97
C TRP A 45 2.86 -9.62 -6.82
N GLU A 46 3.15 -8.82 -5.79
CA GLU A 46 2.56 -7.48 -5.65
C GLU A 46 2.87 -6.59 -6.87
N ARG A 47 4.13 -6.56 -7.35
CA ARG A 47 4.48 -5.79 -8.56
C ARG A 47 3.77 -6.28 -9.81
N ARG A 48 3.61 -7.60 -9.96
CA ARG A 48 2.91 -8.21 -11.10
C ARG A 48 1.43 -7.83 -11.12
N LEU A 49 0.81 -7.75 -9.95
CA LEU A 49 -0.64 -7.49 -9.82
C LEU A 49 -1.00 -6.00 -9.69
N ALA A 50 -0.05 -5.14 -9.31
CA ALA A 50 -0.29 -3.70 -9.15
C ALA A 50 -0.97 -3.01 -10.35
N PRO A 51 -0.63 -3.31 -11.63
CA PRO A 51 -1.27 -2.68 -12.79
C PRO A 51 -2.79 -2.97 -12.88
N LEU A 52 -3.28 -4.07 -12.32
CA LEU A 52 -4.71 -4.39 -12.35
C LEU A 52 -5.56 -3.35 -11.59
N ALA A 53 -4.95 -2.61 -10.67
CA ALA A 53 -5.64 -1.54 -9.95
C ALA A 53 -5.78 -0.25 -10.77
N GLU A 54 -5.03 -0.08 -11.86
CA GLU A 54 -5.03 1.15 -12.67
C GLU A 54 -6.35 1.35 -13.43
N ASP A 55 -7.04 0.26 -13.77
CA ASP A 55 -8.31 0.28 -14.51
C ASP A 55 -9.55 0.42 -13.60
N ILE A 56 -9.37 0.45 -12.28
CA ILE A 56 -10.47 0.55 -11.32
C ILE A 56 -10.90 2.01 -11.18
N GLN A 57 -12.16 2.30 -11.52
CA GLN A 57 -12.72 3.64 -11.32
C GLN A 57 -12.77 4.01 -9.82
N PRO A 58 -12.24 5.18 -9.42
CA PRO A 58 -12.31 5.64 -8.04
C PRO A 58 -13.76 5.88 -7.57
N VAL A 59 -14.07 5.41 -6.36
CA VAL A 59 -15.36 5.71 -5.69
C VAL A 59 -15.10 6.69 -4.55
N ALA A 60 -15.89 7.77 -4.51
CA ALA A 60 -15.76 8.77 -3.44
C ALA A 60 -16.14 8.17 -2.08
N PRO A 61 -15.29 8.27 -1.05
CA PRO A 61 -15.62 7.80 0.29
C PRO A 61 -16.67 8.71 0.96
N PRO A 62 -17.43 8.21 1.96
CA PRO A 62 -18.33 9.04 2.76
C PRO A 62 -17.62 10.24 3.41
N ALA A 63 -18.32 11.37 3.50
CA ALA A 63 -17.81 12.57 4.15
C ALA A 63 -17.39 12.28 5.61
N GLY A 64 -16.23 12.79 6.03
CA GLY A 64 -15.71 12.62 7.38
C GLY A 64 -15.09 11.25 7.68
N LEU A 65 -15.04 10.30 6.72
CA LEU A 65 -14.41 8.99 6.93
C LEU A 65 -12.94 9.11 7.37
N LEU A 66 -12.18 10.01 6.76
CA LEU A 66 -10.77 10.22 7.11
C LEU A 66 -10.62 10.72 8.56
N ALA A 67 -11.39 11.73 8.96
CA ALA A 67 -11.36 12.25 10.33
C ALA A 67 -11.73 11.17 11.37
N ARG A 68 -12.64 10.25 11.02
CA ARG A 68 -12.97 9.10 11.86
C ARG A 68 -11.80 8.12 11.97
N ILE A 69 -11.10 7.84 10.88
CA ILE A 69 -9.90 6.97 10.90
C ILE A 69 -8.81 7.60 11.77
N GLU A 70 -8.54 8.90 11.60
CA GLU A 70 -7.53 9.63 12.38
C GLU A 70 -7.83 9.58 13.89
N ASN A 71 -9.07 9.82 14.29
CA ASN A 71 -9.49 9.71 15.70
C ASN A 71 -9.28 8.29 16.27
N ILE A 72 -9.61 7.24 15.50
CA ILE A 72 -9.38 5.86 15.94
C ILE A 72 -7.87 5.60 16.13
N LEU A 73 -7.02 6.08 15.23
CA LEU A 73 -5.57 5.92 15.36
C LEU A 73 -5.01 6.65 16.58
N ASP A 74 -5.51 7.84 16.88
CA ASP A 74 -5.13 8.60 18.08
C ASP A 74 -5.50 7.85 19.37
N ILE A 75 -6.67 7.20 19.40
CA ILE A 75 -7.12 6.37 20.54
C ILE A 75 -6.25 5.13 20.71
N LEU A 76 -5.94 4.42 19.62
CA LEU A 76 -5.14 3.19 19.68
C LEU A 76 -3.67 3.46 20.04
N GLY A 77 -3.19 4.68 19.78
CA GLY A 77 -1.81 5.06 19.99
C GLY A 77 -0.82 4.33 19.07
N PRO A 78 0.49 4.54 19.25
CA PRO A 78 1.50 3.94 18.39
C PRO A 78 1.53 2.41 18.54
N VAL A 79 1.34 1.69 17.43
CA VAL A 79 1.52 0.23 17.40
C VAL A 79 3.02 -0.08 17.53
N ARG A 80 3.43 -0.59 18.71
CA ARG A 80 4.81 -1.02 18.95
C ARG A 80 5.11 -2.27 18.10
N GLY A 81 6.12 -2.18 17.24
CA GLY A 81 6.58 -3.31 16.42
C GLY A 81 6.08 -3.34 14.97
N ALA A 82 5.32 -2.34 14.52
CA ALA A 82 5.10 -2.14 13.09
C ALA A 82 6.43 -1.71 12.44
N ALA A 83 7.17 -2.67 11.88
CA ALA A 83 8.23 -2.32 10.94
C ALA A 83 7.60 -1.45 9.85
N PRO A 84 8.23 -0.34 9.41
CA PRO A 84 7.69 0.46 8.35
C PRO A 84 7.62 -0.39 7.08
N MET A 85 6.45 -0.95 6.80
CA MET A 85 6.11 -1.59 5.53
C MET A 85 5.90 -0.52 4.43
N ALA A 86 6.56 0.63 4.59
CA ALA A 86 6.72 1.63 3.58
C ALA A 86 7.76 1.10 2.59
N ARG A 87 7.33 0.17 1.72
CA ARG A 87 7.97 0.07 0.41
C ARG A 87 7.91 1.47 -0.18
N PRO A 88 9.05 2.13 -0.47
CA PRO A 88 8.98 3.44 -1.07
C PRO A 88 8.26 3.25 -2.40
N LEU A 89 7.02 3.74 -2.50
CA LEU A 89 6.39 4.06 -3.76
C LEU A 89 7.33 5.08 -4.43
N ARG A 90 8.32 4.59 -5.17
CA ARG A 90 9.36 5.38 -5.86
C ARG A 90 8.79 6.11 -7.07
N ARG A 91 7.52 6.55 -7.00
CA ARG A 91 6.87 7.27 -8.10
C ARG A 91 6.00 8.46 -7.70
N GLU A 92 5.73 8.72 -6.42
CA GLU A 92 4.74 9.76 -6.07
C GLU A 92 5.21 10.87 -5.11
N ARG A 93 6.45 10.80 -4.61
CA ARG A 93 6.99 11.86 -3.72
C ARG A 93 7.28 13.20 -4.42
N ARG A 94 7.07 13.33 -5.74
CA ARG A 94 7.29 14.59 -6.48
C ARG A 94 6.01 15.41 -6.71
N VAL A 95 4.81 14.86 -6.50
CA VAL A 95 3.55 15.54 -6.83
C VAL A 95 2.91 16.23 -5.61
N ARG A 96 3.19 15.77 -4.39
CA ARG A 96 2.61 16.34 -3.16
C ARG A 96 3.13 17.72 -2.76
N THR A 97 4.33 18.12 -3.16
CA THR A 97 4.89 19.44 -2.80
C THR A 97 4.45 20.54 -3.75
N ALA A 98 4.03 20.19 -4.98
CA ALA A 98 3.57 21.16 -5.97
C ALA A 98 2.14 21.66 -5.70
N TRP A 99 1.26 20.82 -5.16
CA TRP A 99 -0.15 21.19 -4.95
C TRP A 99 -0.42 22.07 -3.72
N ARG A 100 0.57 22.28 -2.84
CA ARG A 100 0.42 23.19 -1.68
C ARG A 100 0.75 24.66 -1.99
N PHE A 101 1.23 24.98 -3.20
CA PHE A 101 1.66 26.35 -3.54
C PHE A 101 1.00 26.95 -4.79
N SER A 102 0.05 26.27 -5.46
CA SER A 102 -0.63 26.80 -6.64
C SER A 102 -1.88 27.67 -6.35
N ALA A 103 -1.95 28.33 -5.19
CA ALA A 103 -3.08 29.21 -4.86
C ALA A 103 -2.70 30.68 -4.62
N LEU A 104 -1.46 31.09 -4.95
CA LEU A 104 -1.04 32.49 -4.75
C LEU A 104 -0.21 33.00 -5.94
N SER A 105 -0.86 33.78 -6.82
CA SER A 105 -0.37 34.81 -7.79
C SER A 105 -0.99 34.64 -9.19
N ALA A 106 -1.63 35.60 -9.86
CA ALA A 106 -1.92 37.04 -9.67
C ALA A 106 -3.22 37.34 -10.46
N GLY A 107 -4.11 38.28 -10.15
CA GLY A 107 -3.85 39.66 -9.71
C GLY A 107 -3.84 40.60 -10.92
N ALA A 108 -5.04 40.97 -11.39
CA ALA A 108 -5.46 42.15 -12.17
C ALA A 108 -4.47 42.93 -13.08
N ILE A 109 -4.83 43.05 -14.38
CA ILE A 109 -4.86 44.36 -15.06
C ILE A 109 -6.14 44.44 -15.88
N ALA A 110 -7.08 45.26 -15.40
CA ALA A 110 -8.15 45.86 -16.18
C ALA A 110 -7.81 47.34 -16.38
N ALA A 111 -8.13 47.84 -17.58
CA ALA A 111 -8.17 49.24 -18.02
C ALA A 111 -6.85 49.96 -18.35
N ALA A 112 -6.61 50.15 -19.66
CA ALA A 112 -6.41 51.45 -20.29
C ALA A 112 -6.85 51.37 -21.76
#